data_AF-A0A3D5YC51-F1
#
_entry.id   AF-A0A3D5YC51-F1
#
_cell.length_a   1.000
_cell.length_b   1.000
_cell.length_c   1.000
_cell.angle_alpha   90.00
_cell.angle_beta   90.00
_cell.angle_gamma   90.00
#
_symmetry.space_group_name_H-M   'P 1'
#
loop_
_entity.id
_entity.type
_entity.pdbx_description
1 polymer ?
#
loop_
_entity_poly.entity_id
_entity_poly.type
_entity_poly.pdbx_seq_one_letter_code
_entity_poly.pdbx_strand_id
1 'polypeptide(L)'
;FGLSQLHQLRGRVGRGGYESYCILLAGRVGSLDTYQRLKVMEDTNDGFKIAEEDLKLRGPGDFLGTRQSGLPDFRVVNLLTDTSLLQKVREEAFHILKNDPNLIIKEHTGLKEIVKMRWKGRMELAEIG
;
A
#
# COMPACT_ATOMS: atom_id res chain seq x y z
N PHE A 1 3.10 17.45 -0.70
CA PHE A 1 4.25 16.54 -0.57
C PHE A 1 3.83 15.30 0.20
N GLY A 2 4.25 14.11 -0.25
CA GLY A 2 4.11 12.88 0.54
C GLY A 2 5.14 12.82 1.66
N LEU A 3 4.95 11.94 2.65
CA LEU A 3 5.89 11.81 3.78
C LEU A 3 7.30 11.41 3.31
N SER A 4 7.40 10.51 2.34
CA SER A 4 8.68 10.09 1.77
C SER A 4 9.46 11.25 1.12
N GLN A 5 8.77 12.18 0.44
CA GLN A 5 9.41 13.36 -0.15
C GLN A 5 9.90 14.33 0.92
N LEU A 6 9.10 14.57 1.97
CA LEU A 6 9.50 15.40 3.11
C LEU A 6 10.72 14.80 3.83
N HIS A 7 10.75 13.46 3.99
CA HIS A 7 11.87 12.73 4.55
C HIS A 7 13.16 12.92 3.76
N GLN A 8 13.08 12.77 2.44
CA GLN A 8 14.23 12.96 1.55
C GLN A 8 14.76 14.40 1.59
N LEU A 9 13.88 15.41 1.67
CA LEU A 9 14.27 16.81 1.80
C LEU A 9 14.99 17.08 3.13
N ARG A 10 14.46 16.56 4.25
CA ARG A 10 15.11 16.64 5.55
C ARG A 10 16.52 16.03 5.55
N GLY A 11 16.71 14.89 4.88
CA GLY A 11 18.03 14.22 4.76
C GLY A 11 19.06 14.94 3.88
N ARG A 12 18.70 16.05 3.25
CA ARG A 12 19.64 16.93 2.52
C ARG A 12 20.26 18.01 3.42
N VAL A 13 19.77 18.18 4.65
CA VAL A 13 20.31 19.12 5.65
C VAL A 13 21.07 18.34 6.73
N GLY A 14 22.01 18.97 7.45
CA GLY A 14 22.68 18.33 8.59
C GLY A 14 23.77 17.29 8.25
N ARG A 15 24.42 17.39 7.09
CA ARG A 15 25.53 16.49 6.69
C ARG A 15 26.92 16.95 7.16
N GLY A 16 27.01 18.11 7.81
CA GLY A 16 28.24 18.63 8.40
C GLY A 16 28.32 18.36 9.91
N GLY A 17 29.39 18.80 10.56
CA GLY A 17 29.56 18.68 12.02
C GLY A 17 28.77 19.71 12.85
N TYR A 18 27.93 20.52 12.22
CA TYR A 18 27.15 21.58 12.87
C TYR A 18 25.70 21.16 13.03
N GLU A 19 25.11 21.56 14.16
CA GLU A 19 23.69 21.39 14.40
C GLU A 19 22.88 22.06 13.28
N SER A 20 21.85 21.37 12.79
CA SER A 20 21.02 21.81 11.69
C SER A 20 19.56 21.64 12.03
N TYR A 21 18.74 22.58 11.57
CA TYR A 21 17.32 22.62 11.85
C TYR A 21 16.53 22.47 10.55
N CYS A 22 15.47 21.67 10.59
CA CYS A 22 14.50 21.54 9.50
C CYS A 22 13.19 22.20 9.94
N ILE A 23 12.89 23.39 9.39
CA ILE A 23 11.70 24.15 9.76
C ILE A 23 10.58 23.80 8.76
N LEU A 24 9.45 23.33 9.27
CA LEU A 24 8.28 22.96 8.48
C LEU A 24 7.27 24.10 8.51
N LEU A 25 7.05 24.75 7.35
CA LEU A 25 6.09 25.85 7.20
C LEU A 25 4.87 25.38 6.42
N ALA A 26 3.67 25.56 6.99
CA ALA A 26 2.40 25.27 6.33
C ALA A 26 1.54 26.54 6.27
N GLY A 27 1.23 27.02 5.06
CA GLY A 27 0.51 28.29 4.86
C GLY A 27 -0.95 28.25 5.33
N ARG A 28 -1.68 27.18 5.01
CA ARG A 28 -2.96 26.83 5.65
C ARG A 28 -2.90 25.36 5.99
N VAL A 29 -3.15 25.00 7.24
CA VAL A 29 -3.41 23.62 7.65
C VAL A 29 -4.82 23.26 7.18
N GLY A 30 -5.02 23.24 5.86
CA GLY A 30 -6.34 23.17 5.24
C GLY A 30 -6.95 21.76 5.23
N SER A 31 -6.15 20.74 5.51
CA SER A 31 -6.62 19.36 5.64
C SER A 31 -5.96 18.65 6.83
N LEU A 32 -6.74 17.85 7.55
CA LEU A 32 -6.28 17.01 8.66
C LEU A 32 -5.07 16.14 8.25
N ASP A 33 -5.12 15.61 7.03
CA ASP A 33 -4.03 14.92 6.34
C ASP A 33 -2.71 15.69 6.33
N THR A 34 -2.74 17.00 6.03
CA THR A 34 -1.52 17.81 5.97
C THR A 34 -0.93 17.96 7.36
N TYR A 35 -1.77 18.20 8.36
CA TYR A 35 -1.34 18.27 9.76
C TYR A 35 -0.68 16.96 10.21
N GLN A 36 -1.33 15.82 9.96
CA GLN A 36 -0.81 14.51 10.33
C GLN A 36 0.54 14.21 9.69
N ARG A 37 0.73 14.52 8.40
CA ARG A 37 2.03 14.35 7.73
C ARG A 37 3.14 15.19 8.38
N LEU A 38 2.86 16.44 8.72
CA LEU A 38 3.83 17.31 9.38
C LEU A 38 4.14 16.83 10.79
N LYS A 39 3.13 16.33 11.51
CA LYS A 39 3.28 15.79 12.84
C LYS A 39 4.18 14.55 12.87
N VAL A 40 3.98 13.62 11.93
CA VAL A 40 4.88 12.46 11.77
C VAL A 40 6.33 12.88 11.49
N MET A 41 6.54 13.92 10.68
CA MET A 41 7.89 14.46 10.40
C MET A 41 8.56 15.11 11.62
N GLU A 42 7.77 15.65 12.55
CA GLU A 42 8.21 16.22 13.82
C GLU A 42 8.52 15.11 14.84
N ASP A 43 7.66 14.11 14.95
CA ASP A 43 7.70 13.11 16.02
C ASP A 43 8.81 12.06 15.85
N THR A 44 9.31 11.85 14.62
CA THR A 44 10.34 10.82 14.37
C THR A 44 11.31 11.15 13.24
N ASN A 45 12.55 10.69 13.43
CA ASN A 45 13.59 10.68 12.40
C ASN A 45 13.79 9.32 11.72
N ASP A 46 13.13 8.26 12.22
CA ASP A 46 13.27 6.90 11.71
C ASP A 46 12.53 6.73 10.38
N GLY A 47 13.30 6.45 9.33
CA GLY A 47 12.78 6.26 7.97
C GLY A 47 11.80 5.09 7.84
N PHE A 48 11.92 4.05 8.66
CA PHE A 48 10.99 2.93 8.65
C PHE A 48 9.63 3.32 9.22
N LYS A 49 9.60 4.00 10.37
CA LYS A 49 8.35 4.51 10.96
C LYS A 49 7.66 5.51 10.03
N ILE A 50 8.42 6.37 9.36
CA ILE A 50 7.87 7.32 8.39
C ILE A 50 7.24 6.59 7.20
N ALA A 51 7.85 5.51 6.72
CA ALA A 51 7.29 4.70 5.65
C ALA A 51 5.99 3.98 6.09
N GLU A 52 5.92 3.50 7.33
CA GLU A 52 4.71 2.90 7.90
C GLU A 52 3.56 3.90 8.00
N GLU A 53 3.83 5.11 8.51
CA GLU A 53 2.84 6.18 8.59
C GLU A 53 2.41 6.71 7.21
N ASP A 54 3.31 6.77 6.22
CA ASP A 54 2.95 7.09 4.84
C ASP A 54 1.98 6.06 4.25
N LEU A 55 2.19 4.77 4.57
CA LEU A 55 1.30 3.70 4.15
C LEU A 55 -0.07 3.77 4.86
N LYS A 56 -0.10 4.10 6.16
CA LYS A 56 -1.35 4.34 6.89
C LYS A 56 -2.15 5.50 6.30
N LEU A 57 -1.49 6.62 6.02
CA LEU A 57 -2.14 7.84 5.50
C LEU A 57 -2.59 7.71 4.04
N ARG A 58 -1.91 6.90 3.22
CA ARG A 58 -2.35 6.60 1.83
C ARG A 58 -3.43 5.52 1.79
N GLY A 59 -3.46 4.65 2.79
CA GLY A 59 -4.27 3.45 2.79
C GLY A 59 -3.73 2.36 1.85
N PRO A 60 -4.29 1.14 1.94
CA PRO A 60 -3.81 -0.04 1.21
C PRO A 60 -4.00 0.04 -0.32
N GLY A 61 -4.89 0.92 -0.80
CA GLY A 61 -5.25 1.02 -2.22
C GLY A 61 -4.16 1.63 -3.10
N ASP A 62 -3.35 2.55 -2.59
CA ASP A 62 -2.36 3.28 -3.40
C ASP A 62 -1.01 2.54 -3.55
N PHE A 63 -0.76 1.48 -2.78
CA PHE A 63 0.52 0.74 -2.77
C PHE A 63 0.76 -0.11 -4.02
N LEU A 64 -0.29 -0.63 -4.65
CA LEU A 64 -0.21 -1.43 -5.89
C LEU A 64 -0.22 -0.57 -7.16
N GLY A 65 -0.06 0.76 -7.03
CA GLY A 65 0.04 1.67 -8.18
C GLY A 65 -1.30 2.08 -8.78
N THR A 66 -2.42 1.83 -8.09
CA THR A 66 -3.74 2.16 -8.65
C THR A 66 -4.64 2.85 -7.62
N ARG A 67 -4.81 4.17 -7.78
CA ARG A 67 -6.15 4.76 -7.77
C ARG A 67 -6.99 4.12 -8.88
N GLN A 68 -7.22 2.82 -8.85
CA GLN A 68 -8.26 2.16 -9.63
C GLN A 68 -9.49 2.19 -8.75
N SER A 69 -10.32 3.19 -8.99
CA SER A 69 -11.76 3.07 -8.78
C SER A 69 -12.20 1.67 -9.23
N GLY A 70 -12.50 0.80 -8.28
CA GLY A 70 -13.08 -0.53 -8.56
C GLY A 70 -12.31 -1.75 -8.03
N LEU A 71 -11.09 -1.67 -7.50
CA LEU A 71 -10.59 -2.81 -6.70
C LEU A 71 -11.47 -2.94 -5.45
N PRO A 72 -12.11 -4.11 -5.20
CA PRO A 72 -12.88 -4.28 -3.97
C PRO A 72 -11.90 -4.09 -2.82
N ASP A 73 -12.29 -3.26 -1.85
CA ASP A 73 -11.54 -3.13 -0.60
C ASP A 73 -11.20 -4.54 -0.12
N PHE A 74 -9.94 -4.76 0.26
CA PHE A 74 -9.58 -5.91 1.08
C PHE A 74 -10.31 -5.72 2.42
N ARG A 75 -11.61 -6.05 2.47
CA ARG A 75 -12.50 -5.78 3.63
C ARG A 75 -12.08 -6.52 4.90
N VAL A 76 -11.09 -7.41 4.82
CA VAL A 76 -10.77 -8.38 5.87
C VAL A 76 -9.29 -8.36 6.26
N VAL A 77 -8.39 -7.74 5.47
CA VAL A 77 -6.95 -7.86 5.70
C VAL A 77 -6.31 -6.49 5.81
N ASN A 78 -5.62 -6.25 6.93
CA ASN A 78 -4.84 -5.05 7.13
C ASN A 78 -3.42 -5.31 6.59
N LEU A 79 -3.09 -4.69 5.45
CA LEU A 79 -1.80 -4.87 4.78
C LEU A 79 -0.59 -4.57 5.68
N LEU A 80 -0.75 -3.77 6.75
CA LEU A 80 0.34 -3.43 7.66
C LEU A 80 0.59 -4.53 8.70
N THR A 81 -0.47 -5.12 9.24
CA THR A 81 -0.35 -6.14 10.30
C THR A 81 -0.24 -7.55 9.73
N ASP A 82 -0.82 -7.77 8.54
CA ASP A 82 -1.05 -9.10 8.01
C ASP A 82 -0.11 -9.44 6.84
N THR A 83 1.01 -8.71 6.70
CA THR A 83 2.02 -8.91 5.64
C THR A 83 2.46 -10.37 5.51
N SER A 84 2.76 -11.03 6.64
CA SER A 84 3.18 -12.43 6.67
C SER A 84 2.07 -13.40 6.24
N LEU A 85 0.82 -13.10 6.59
CA LEU A 85 -0.34 -13.89 6.17
C LEU A 85 -0.57 -13.72 4.66
N LEU A 86 -0.49 -12.50 4.15
CA LEU A 86 -0.63 -12.19 2.74
C LEU A 86 0.42 -12.88 1.88
N GLN A 87 1.66 -12.97 2.37
CA GLN A 87 2.71 -13.71 1.68
C GLN A 87 2.36 -15.21 1.57
N LYS A 88 1.91 -15.83 2.67
CA LYS A 88 1.48 -17.24 2.66
C LYS A 88 0.29 -17.48 1.74
N VAL A 89 -0.71 -16.60 1.78
CA VAL A 89 -1.89 -16.68 0.91
C VAL A 89 -1.47 -16.55 -0.56
N ARG A 90 -0.53 -15.66 -0.87
CA ARG A 90 0.02 -15.51 -2.22
C ARG A 90 0.74 -16.78 -2.68
N GLU A 91 1.62 -17.33 -1.86
CA GLU A 91 2.35 -18.58 -2.16
C GLU A 91 1.37 -19.74 -2.43
N GLU A 92 0.34 -19.88 -1.59
CA GLU A 92 -0.70 -20.90 -1.77
C GLU A 92 -1.50 -20.68 -3.06
N ALA A 93 -1.88 -19.43 -3.36
CA ALA A 93 -2.58 -19.11 -4.61
C ALA A 93 -1.73 -19.49 -5.85
N PHE A 94 -0.42 -19.22 -5.84
CA PHE A 94 0.47 -19.65 -6.92
C PHE A 94 0.61 -21.17 -6.99
N HIS A 95 0.64 -21.86 -5.84
CA HIS A 95 0.70 -23.32 -5.81
C HIS A 95 -0.57 -23.94 -6.41
N ILE A 96 -1.75 -23.43 -6.06
CA ILE A 96 -3.03 -23.82 -6.66
C ILE A 96 -3.02 -23.58 -8.16
N LEU A 97 -2.63 -22.39 -8.62
CA LEU A 97 -2.60 -22.06 -10.06
C LEU A 97 -1.58 -22.88 -10.85
N LYS A 98 -0.47 -23.31 -10.22
CA LYS A 98 0.51 -24.18 -10.88
C LYS A 98 -0.05 -25.58 -11.14
N ASN A 99 -0.83 -26.11 -10.20
CA ASN A 99 -1.37 -27.46 -10.26
C ASN A 99 -2.74 -27.53 -10.96
N ASP A 100 -3.51 -26.45 -10.89
CA ASP A 100 -4.84 -26.33 -11.50
C ASP A 100 -5.07 -24.91 -12.07
N PRO A 101 -4.41 -24.56 -13.19
CA PRO A 101 -4.46 -23.21 -13.76
C PRO A 101 -5.89 -22.75 -14.11
N ASN A 102 -6.76 -23.70 -14.44
CA ASN A 102 -8.12 -23.44 -14.89
C ASN A 102 -9.16 -23.66 -13.78
N LEU A 103 -8.72 -23.94 -12.55
CA LEU A 103 -9.56 -24.22 -11.37
C LEU A 103 -10.64 -25.29 -11.68
N ILE A 104 -10.26 -26.37 -12.35
CA ILE A 104 -11.16 -27.45 -12.81
C ILE A 104 -11.39 -28.49 -11.70
N ILE A 105 -10.43 -28.64 -10.78
CA ILE A 105 -10.52 -29.60 -9.69
C ILE A 105 -11.74 -29.26 -8.81
N LYS A 106 -12.46 -30.31 -8.36
CA LYS A 106 -13.74 -30.18 -7.67
C LYS A 106 -13.63 -29.28 -6.43
N GLU A 107 -12.54 -29.42 -5.69
CA GLU A 107 -12.17 -28.63 -4.52
C GLU A 107 -12.01 -27.13 -4.83
N HIS A 108 -11.63 -26.76 -6.05
CA HIS A 108 -11.42 -25.37 -6.48
C HIS A 108 -12.65 -24.73 -7.15
N THR A 109 -13.76 -25.47 -7.31
CA THR A 109 -14.97 -24.97 -7.98
C THR A 109 -15.52 -23.70 -7.33
N GLY A 110 -15.61 -23.68 -5.99
CA GLY A 110 -16.07 -22.48 -5.26
C GLY A 110 -15.13 -21.28 -5.43
N LEU A 111 -13.82 -21.53 -5.49
CA LEU A 111 -12.83 -20.47 -5.77
C LEU A 111 -13.03 -19.89 -7.17
N LYS A 112 -13.24 -20.76 -8.18
CA LYS A 112 -13.51 -20.35 -9.56
C LYS A 112 -14.76 -19.48 -9.68
N GLU A 113 -15.83 -19.84 -8.99
CA GLU A 113 -17.07 -19.07 -8.98
C GLU A 113 -16.87 -17.69 -8.35
N ILE A 114 -16.17 -17.61 -7.21
CA ILE A 114 -15.87 -16.34 -6.55
C ILE A 114 -14.99 -15.44 -7.43
N VAL A 115 -13.95 -16.01 -8.06
CA VAL A 115 -13.08 -15.27 -8.99
C VAL A 115 -13.88 -14.76 -10.19
N LYS A 116 -14.69 -15.62 -10.82
CA LYS A 116 -15.56 -15.21 -11.92
C LYS A 116 -16.56 -14.14 -11.50
N MET A 117 -17.17 -14.25 -10.33
CA MET A 117 -18.14 -13.27 -9.82
C MET A 117 -17.48 -11.92 -9.55
N ARG A 118 -16.33 -11.90 -8.87
CA ARG A 118 -15.63 -10.66 -8.48
C ARG A 118 -14.92 -9.96 -9.63
N TRP A 119 -14.53 -10.69 -10.69
CA TRP A 119 -13.78 -10.15 -11.84
C TRP A 119 -14.52 -10.21 -13.18
N LYS A 120 -15.82 -10.54 -13.20
CA LYS A 120 -16.67 -10.72 -14.40
C LYS A 120 -16.62 -9.59 -15.44
N GLY A 121 -16.27 -8.36 -15.06
CA GLY A 121 -16.15 -7.19 -15.94
C GLY A 121 -14.72 -6.62 -16.08
N ARG A 122 -13.69 -7.30 -15.55
CA ARG A 122 -12.29 -6.87 -15.63
C ARG A 122 -11.34 -7.91 -16.25
N MET A 123 -11.81 -9.13 -16.47
CA MET A 123 -11.04 -10.18 -17.16
C MET A 123 -10.79 -9.84 -18.64
N GLU A 124 -11.69 -9.10 -19.30
CA GLU A 124 -11.49 -8.64 -20.69
C GLU A 124 -10.27 -7.71 -20.86
N LEU A 125 -9.87 -6.99 -19.81
CA LEU A 125 -8.67 -6.15 -19.83
C LEU A 125 -7.37 -6.94 -19.65
N ALA A 126 -7.44 -8.18 -19.15
CA ALA A 126 -6.28 -9.04 -18.93
C ALA A 126 -5.96 -9.95 -20.13
N GLU A 127 -6.89 -10.08 -21.09
CA GLU A 127 -6.69 -10.81 -22.34
C GLU A 127 -6.03 -9.97 -23.46
N ILE A 128 -5.87 -8.66 -23.25
CA ILE A 128 -5.10 -7.80 -24.15
C ILE A 128 -3.65 -7.75 -23.65
N GLY A 129 -2.90 -8.80 -23.99
CA GLY A 129 -1.46 -8.91 -23.80
C GLY A 129 -0.85 -9.63 -24.99
#